data_AF-A0A0J1JDZ9-F1
#
_entry.id   AF-A0A0J1JDZ9-F1
#
_cell.length_a   1.000
_cell.length_b   1.000
_cell.length_c   1.000
_cell.angle_alpha   90.00
_cell.angle_beta   90.00
_cell.angle_gamma   90.00
#
_symmetry.space_group_name_H-M   'P 1'
#
loop_
_entity.id
_entity.type
_entity.pdbx_description
1 polymer ?
#
loop_
_entity_poly.entity_id
_entity_poly.type
_entity_poly.pdbx_seq_one_letter_code
_entity_poly.pdbx_strand_id
1 'polypeptide(L)'
;MKKGIMLLALVALFGCEDEDIKATIEGNTRVFAVDGFKLEIGNLTEYYSLDEAKDLIFIPNNLPEGDYAGLSNLGISEEECGYIDTSEQTCFASGETGSCLPNNVKMLGINIYTIAMEDIDEAAKLGYYPTIASHLGGQYVDFDITTSHCPISGNEVLNQ
;
A
#
# COMPACT_ATOMS: atom_id res chain seq x y z
N MET A 1 41.10 -20.76 -8.53
CA MET A 1 40.01 -20.47 -7.56
C MET A 1 39.71 -18.98 -7.59
N LYS A 2 38.45 -18.59 -7.31
CA LYS A 2 37.88 -17.22 -7.22
C LYS A 2 37.20 -16.69 -8.49
N LYS A 3 36.08 -17.31 -8.84
CA LYS A 3 34.90 -16.64 -9.42
C LYS A 3 33.71 -17.08 -8.58
N GLY A 4 33.01 -16.12 -8.00
CA GLY A 4 31.97 -16.37 -7.00
C GLY A 4 32.30 -15.56 -5.77
N ILE A 5 31.72 -14.37 -5.71
CA ILE A 5 31.30 -13.56 -4.56
C ILE A 5 30.95 -12.20 -5.20
N MET A 6 29.77 -12.13 -5.82
CA MET A 6 29.14 -10.85 -6.15
C MET A 6 27.63 -11.07 -6.22
N LEU A 7 27.05 -11.58 -5.13
CA LEU A 7 25.61 -11.79 -5.00
C LEU A 7 25.16 -11.72 -3.53
N LEU A 8 25.89 -11.01 -2.67
CA LEU A 8 25.65 -10.96 -1.22
C LEU A 8 25.50 -9.55 -0.65
N ALA A 9 25.34 -8.53 -1.50
CA ALA A 9 25.12 -7.14 -1.06
C ALA A 9 23.65 -6.68 -1.21
N LEU A 10 22.81 -7.44 -1.92
CA LEU A 10 21.39 -7.12 -2.11
C LEU A 10 20.55 -7.50 -0.88
N VAL A 11 20.93 -8.54 -0.13
CA VAL A 11 20.13 -9.08 0.99
C VAL A 11 20.04 -8.13 2.19
N ALA A 12 20.89 -7.10 2.28
CA ALA A 12 20.91 -6.18 3.40
C ALA A 12 20.00 -4.95 3.24
N LEU A 13 19.39 -4.74 2.06
CA LEU A 13 18.44 -3.65 1.81
C LEU A 13 16.98 -4.08 1.87
N PHE A 14 16.73 -5.38 2.03
CA PHE A 14 15.39 -5.94 2.04
C PHE A 14 15.02 -6.26 3.48
N GLY A 15 14.30 -5.35 4.13
CA GLY A 15 13.38 -5.70 5.22
C GLY A 15 12.15 -6.45 4.69
N CYS A 16 12.31 -7.21 3.61
CA CYS A 16 11.22 -7.78 2.83
C CYS A 16 10.81 -9.11 3.45
N GLU A 17 9.51 -9.26 3.64
CA GLU A 17 8.87 -10.55 3.86
C GLU A 17 9.27 -11.54 2.74
N ASP A 18 9.25 -12.83 3.04
CA ASP A 18 9.71 -13.89 2.11
C ASP A 18 9.00 -13.83 0.73
N GLU A 19 7.76 -13.31 0.71
CA GLU A 19 6.93 -13.18 -0.49
C GLU A 19 7.39 -12.05 -1.42
N ASP A 20 7.79 -10.91 -0.86
CA ASP A 20 8.32 -9.76 -1.60
C ASP A 20 9.68 -10.09 -2.25
N ILE A 21 10.51 -10.87 -1.55
CA ILE A 21 11.78 -11.37 -2.08
C ILE A 21 11.52 -12.32 -3.26
N LYS A 22 10.55 -13.22 -3.11
CA LYS A 22 10.20 -14.18 -4.15
C LYS A 22 9.66 -13.48 -5.40
N ALA A 23 8.71 -12.55 -5.23
CA ALA A 23 8.19 -11.74 -6.32
C ALA A 23 9.32 -10.98 -7.04
N THR A 24 10.22 -10.36 -6.25
CA THR A 24 11.37 -9.61 -6.78
C THR A 24 12.30 -10.47 -7.62
N ILE A 25 12.60 -11.70 -7.18
CA ILE A 25 13.44 -12.65 -7.93
C ILE A 25 12.75 -13.09 -9.24
N GLU A 26 11.41 -13.13 -9.24
CA GLU A 26 10.59 -13.47 -10.41
C GLU A 26 10.37 -12.27 -11.36
N GLY A 27 10.93 -11.10 -11.06
CA GLY A 27 10.79 -9.88 -11.86
C GLY A 27 9.50 -9.11 -11.60
N ASN A 28 8.82 -9.41 -10.49
CA ASN A 28 7.55 -8.82 -10.08
C ASN A 28 7.71 -7.99 -8.80
N THR A 29 6.74 -7.12 -8.53
CA THR A 29 6.61 -6.40 -7.27
C THR A 29 5.13 -6.28 -6.89
N ARG A 30 4.87 -5.82 -5.66
CA ARG A 30 3.52 -5.57 -5.18
C ARG A 30 3.26 -4.07 -5.14
N VAL A 31 2.05 -3.68 -5.55
CA VAL A 31 1.52 -2.32 -5.42
C VAL A 31 0.17 -2.39 -4.73
N PHE A 32 -0.28 -1.31 -4.12
CA PHE A 32 -1.57 -1.25 -3.45
C PHE A 32 -2.37 0.00 -3.79
N ALA A 33 -3.67 -0.09 -3.55
CA ALA A 33 -4.61 1.02 -3.53
C ALA A 33 -5.48 0.93 -2.27
N VAL A 34 -5.89 2.08 -1.74
CA VAL A 34 -6.76 2.21 -0.57
C VAL A 34 -8.19 1.89 -0.97
N ASP A 35 -8.77 0.93 -0.24
CA ASP A 35 -10.15 0.47 -0.39
C ASP A 35 -11.08 1.11 0.64
N GLY A 36 -10.57 1.39 1.84
CA GLY A 36 -11.37 1.96 2.92
C GLY A 36 -10.58 2.35 4.16
N PHE A 37 -11.31 2.81 5.19
CA PHE A 37 -10.77 3.41 6.40
C PHE A 37 -11.47 2.90 7.64
N LYS A 38 -10.71 2.51 8.67
CA LYS A 38 -11.21 2.44 10.05
C LYS A 38 -11.14 3.84 10.65
N LEU A 39 -12.31 4.43 10.89
CA LEU A 39 -12.44 5.77 11.47
C LEU A 39 -12.89 5.68 12.93
N GLU A 40 -12.35 6.56 13.76
CA GLU A 40 -12.80 6.80 15.13
C GLU A 40 -13.54 8.14 15.18
N ILE A 41 -14.86 8.10 15.36
CA ILE A 41 -15.72 9.29 15.42
C ILE A 41 -16.44 9.31 16.77
N GLY A 42 -15.92 10.11 17.70
CA GLY A 42 -16.42 10.14 19.07
C GLY A 42 -16.11 8.83 19.79
N ASN A 43 -17.15 8.08 20.16
CA ASN A 43 -17.02 6.76 20.82
C ASN A 43 -17.30 5.59 19.87
N LEU A 44 -17.48 5.86 18.58
CA LEU A 44 -17.76 4.87 17.56
C LEU A 44 -16.49 4.63 16.75
N THR A 45 -16.15 3.37 16.54
CA THR A 45 -15.11 2.94 15.62
C THR A 45 -15.76 2.04 14.58
N GLU A 46 -15.72 2.46 13.32
CA GLU A 46 -16.35 1.76 12.21
C GLU A 46 -15.43 1.77 10.98
N TYR A 47 -15.63 0.78 10.10
CA TYR A 47 -14.93 0.72 8.82
C TYR A 47 -15.86 1.27 7.73
N TYR A 48 -15.34 2.20 6.95
CA TYR A 48 -16.04 2.86 5.85
C TYR A 48 -15.28 2.56 4.56
N SER A 49 -16.01 2.29 3.48
CA SER A 49 -15.42 2.30 2.13
C SER A 49 -14.83 3.67 1.81
N LEU A 50 -13.91 3.74 0.84
CA LEU A 50 -13.32 4.99 0.39
C LEU A 50 -14.38 6.04 0.02
N ASP A 51 -15.44 5.64 -0.66
CA ASP A 51 -16.53 6.55 -1.05
C ASP A 51 -17.33 7.07 0.15
N GLU A 52 -17.61 6.22 1.14
CA GLU A 52 -18.28 6.65 2.39
C GLU A 52 -17.38 7.57 3.22
N ALA A 53 -16.08 7.28 3.28
CA ALA A 53 -15.12 8.07 4.04
C ALA A 53 -14.93 9.49 3.46
N LYS A 54 -15.05 9.67 2.14
CA LYS A 54 -14.99 10.98 1.47
C LYS A 54 -16.00 11.99 2.01
N ASP A 55 -17.16 11.53 2.50
CA ASP A 55 -18.19 12.38 3.10
C ASP A 55 -17.95 12.66 4.59
N LEU A 56 -17.05 11.93 5.24
CA LEU A 56 -16.83 11.96 6.69
C LEU A 56 -15.51 12.65 7.08
N ILE A 57 -14.48 12.53 6.25
CA ILE A 57 -13.13 13.01 6.56
C ILE A 57 -12.50 13.76 5.39
N PHE A 58 -11.44 14.50 5.70
CA PHE A 58 -10.53 15.01 4.68
C PHE A 58 -9.73 13.85 4.08
N ILE A 59 -9.83 13.66 2.77
CA ILE A 59 -9.00 12.73 2.02
C ILE A 59 -7.71 13.44 1.60
N PRO A 60 -6.53 12.91 1.97
CA PRO A 60 -5.27 13.54 1.61
C PRO A 60 -5.00 13.52 0.11
N ASN A 61 -4.28 14.53 -0.36
CA ASN A 61 -3.70 14.53 -1.70
C ASN A 61 -2.73 13.35 -1.84
N ASN A 62 -2.68 12.77 -3.04
CA ASN A 62 -1.84 11.62 -3.36
C ASN A 62 -2.18 10.34 -2.57
N LEU A 63 -3.38 10.24 -1.99
CA LEU A 63 -3.90 8.97 -1.53
C LEU A 63 -3.91 8.00 -2.72
N PRO A 64 -3.34 6.78 -2.58
CA PRO A 64 -3.34 5.84 -3.68
C PRO A 64 -4.74 5.22 -3.80
N GLU A 65 -5.60 5.81 -4.62
CA GLU A 65 -6.96 5.29 -4.87
C GLU A 65 -6.97 4.23 -5.97
N GLY A 66 -5.94 4.20 -6.84
CA GLY A 66 -5.82 3.28 -7.96
C GLY A 66 -6.88 3.49 -9.07
N ASP A 67 -6.49 3.23 -10.32
CA ASP A 67 -7.41 3.04 -11.44
C ASP A 67 -7.49 1.56 -11.80
N TYR A 68 -8.52 0.88 -11.28
CA TYR A 68 -8.75 -0.55 -11.54
C TYR A 68 -8.89 -0.86 -13.03
N ALA A 69 -9.54 0.01 -13.80
CA ALA A 69 -9.65 -0.18 -15.24
C ALA A 69 -8.27 -0.07 -15.92
N GLY A 70 -7.42 0.82 -15.41
CA GLY A 70 -6.02 0.95 -15.79
C GLY A 70 -5.21 -0.33 -15.61
N LEU A 71 -5.24 -0.95 -14.43
CA LEU A 71 -4.52 -2.21 -14.17
C LEU A 71 -5.09 -3.39 -14.96
N SER A 72 -6.42 -3.49 -15.07
CA SER A 72 -7.04 -4.55 -15.87
C SER A 72 -6.60 -4.50 -17.34
N ASN A 73 -6.42 -3.29 -17.90
CA ASN A 73 -5.90 -3.10 -19.26
C ASN A 73 -4.42 -3.51 -19.41
N LEU A 74 -3.66 -3.56 -18.32
CA LEU A 74 -2.29 -4.09 -18.28
C LEU A 74 -2.26 -5.62 -18.14
N GLY A 75 -3.42 -6.29 -18.08
CA GLY A 75 -3.52 -7.75 -17.92
C GLY A 75 -3.20 -8.23 -16.51
N ILE A 76 -3.26 -7.32 -15.54
CA ILE A 76 -2.97 -7.57 -14.13
C ILE A 76 -4.28 -7.95 -13.45
N SER A 77 -4.32 -9.10 -12.78
CA SER A 77 -5.44 -9.54 -11.95
C SER A 77 -5.06 -9.58 -10.47
N GLU A 78 -5.93 -9.05 -9.63
CA GLU A 78 -5.91 -9.01 -8.15
C GLU A 78 -5.86 -10.43 -7.53
N GLU A 79 -5.62 -10.64 -6.22
CA GLU A 79 -6.68 -10.44 -5.21
C GLU A 79 -6.17 -10.68 -3.77
N GLU A 80 -5.09 -10.02 -3.36
CA GLU A 80 -4.73 -9.96 -1.94
C GLU A 80 -5.25 -8.66 -1.33
N CYS A 81 -5.72 -8.74 -0.10
CA CYS A 81 -6.14 -7.57 0.66
C CYS A 81 -5.20 -7.38 1.84
N GLY A 82 -5.20 -6.20 2.45
CA GLY A 82 -4.43 -5.96 3.65
C GLY A 82 -4.87 -4.74 4.42
N TYR A 83 -4.20 -4.48 5.52
CA TYR A 83 -4.39 -3.28 6.32
C TYR A 83 -3.07 -2.64 6.69
N ILE A 84 -3.11 -1.31 6.79
CA ILE A 84 -1.99 -0.47 7.23
C ILE A 84 -2.41 0.19 8.54
N ASP A 85 -1.62 0.00 9.60
CA ASP A 85 -1.78 0.75 10.84
C ASP A 85 -1.36 2.21 10.64
N THR A 86 -2.27 3.12 10.94
CA THR A 86 -2.08 4.57 10.81
C THR A 86 -2.24 5.29 12.15
N SER A 87 -2.08 4.54 13.25
CA SER A 87 -2.02 5.08 14.61
C SER A 87 -0.89 6.11 14.76
N GLU A 88 0.18 5.97 13.97
CA GLU A 88 1.19 6.99 13.75
C GLU A 88 0.86 7.84 12.51
N GLN A 89 1.29 9.11 12.52
CA GLN A 89 1.00 10.04 11.43
C GLN A 89 1.54 9.51 10.10
N THR A 90 0.62 9.26 9.18
CA THR A 90 0.90 8.74 7.84
C THR A 90 0.70 9.84 6.81
N CYS A 91 1.71 10.10 5.98
CA CYS A 91 1.65 11.08 4.90
C CYS A 91 2.17 10.48 3.60
N PHE A 92 1.47 10.73 2.49
CA PHE A 92 1.84 10.22 1.17
C PHE A 92 2.82 11.15 0.41
N ALA A 93 3.17 12.32 0.98
CA ALA A 93 4.20 13.23 0.47
C ALA A 93 4.78 14.11 1.61
N SER A 94 6.09 14.13 1.81
CA SER A 94 6.72 14.93 2.88
C SER A 94 6.74 16.41 2.55
N GLY A 95 6.60 17.19 3.62
CA GLY A 95 6.50 18.64 3.56
C GLY A 95 5.11 19.13 3.15
N GLU A 96 4.20 18.24 2.75
CA GLU A 96 2.85 18.58 2.32
C GLU A 96 1.82 18.19 3.38
N THR A 97 1.36 19.15 4.17
CA THR A 97 0.37 18.89 5.25
C THR A 97 -0.94 18.31 4.70
N GLY A 98 -1.25 18.58 3.43
CA GLY A 98 -2.42 18.06 2.74
C GLY A 98 -2.29 16.62 2.25
N SER A 99 -1.12 15.98 2.37
CA SER A 99 -0.92 14.56 2.03
C SER A 99 -1.04 13.62 3.24
N CYS A 100 -1.24 14.19 4.43
CA CYS A 100 -1.31 13.45 5.67
C CYS A 100 -2.74 13.03 6.02
N LEU A 101 -2.90 11.80 6.49
CA LEU A 101 -4.17 11.33 7.02
C LEU A 101 -4.56 12.10 8.29
N PRO A 102 -5.85 12.34 8.50
CA PRO A 102 -6.32 12.92 9.75
C PRO A 102 -6.21 11.89 10.90
N ASN A 103 -5.94 12.37 12.12
CA ASN A 103 -5.65 11.52 13.29
C ASN A 103 -6.78 10.58 13.73
N ASN A 104 -7.99 10.77 13.19
CA ASN A 104 -9.14 9.91 13.44
C ASN A 104 -9.17 8.69 12.52
N VAL A 105 -8.31 8.61 11.51
CA VAL A 105 -8.03 7.38 10.76
C VAL A 105 -7.10 6.52 11.60
N LYS A 106 -7.52 5.28 11.88
CA LYS A 106 -6.73 4.32 12.67
C LYS A 106 -6.11 3.25 11.80
N MET A 107 -6.81 2.83 10.76
CA MET A 107 -6.28 1.91 9.76
C MET A 107 -6.79 2.23 8.37
N LEU A 108 -6.00 1.89 7.37
CA LEU A 108 -6.44 1.78 5.98
C LEU A 108 -6.67 0.32 5.65
N GLY A 109 -7.77 0.03 4.94
CA GLY A 109 -7.86 -1.20 4.17
C GLY A 109 -7.33 -0.96 2.77
N ILE A 110 -6.58 -1.93 2.22
CA ILE A 110 -5.94 -1.83 0.92
C ILE A 110 -6.19 -3.09 0.08
N ASN A 111 -6.27 -2.90 -1.23
CA ASN A 111 -6.18 -3.97 -2.23
C ASN A 111 -4.74 -4.02 -2.74
N ILE A 112 -4.16 -5.21 -2.83
CA ILE A 112 -2.77 -5.47 -3.18
C ILE A 112 -2.71 -6.26 -4.49
N TYR A 113 -1.83 -5.81 -5.37
CA TYR A 113 -1.68 -6.30 -6.74
C TYR A 113 -0.24 -6.70 -6.96
N THR A 114 -0.02 -7.85 -7.59
CA THR A 114 1.30 -8.23 -8.07
C THR A 114 1.44 -7.81 -9.53
N ILE A 115 2.48 -7.02 -9.84
CA ILE A 115 2.76 -6.46 -11.16
C ILE A 115 4.18 -6.79 -11.59
N ALA A 116 4.48 -6.72 -12.90
CA ALA A 116 5.85 -6.78 -13.35
C ALA A 116 6.61 -5.52 -12.90
N MET A 117 7.89 -5.65 -12.54
CA MET A 117 8.71 -4.51 -12.12
C MET A 117 8.82 -3.41 -13.18
N GLU A 118 8.73 -3.76 -14.46
CA GLU A 118 8.76 -2.80 -15.57
C GLU A 118 7.51 -1.92 -15.64
N ASP A 119 6.41 -2.34 -15.01
CA ASP A 119 5.14 -1.62 -15.00
C ASP A 119 4.98 -0.67 -13.80
N ILE A 120 5.94 -0.62 -12.87
CA ILE A 120 5.85 0.20 -11.64
C ILE A 120 5.59 1.67 -11.95
N ASP A 121 6.33 2.24 -12.92
CA ASP A 121 6.19 3.65 -13.29
C ASP A 121 4.81 3.94 -13.88
N GLU A 122 4.20 2.97 -14.56
CA GLU A 122 2.86 3.11 -15.12
C GLU A 122 1.79 2.94 -14.04
N ALA A 123 1.94 1.93 -13.17
CA ALA A 123 1.08 1.73 -12.00
C ALA A 123 1.05 2.98 -11.10
N ALA A 124 2.19 3.63 -10.89
CA ALA A 124 2.28 4.89 -10.14
C ALA A 124 1.49 6.03 -10.80
N LYS A 125 1.53 6.15 -12.14
CA LYS A 125 0.70 7.14 -12.88
C LYS A 125 -0.79 6.81 -12.80
N LEU A 126 -1.14 5.55 -12.66
CA LEU A 126 -2.50 5.06 -12.44
C LEU A 126 -2.93 5.17 -10.96
N GLY A 127 -2.12 5.77 -10.09
CA GLY A 127 -2.50 6.03 -8.69
C GLY A 127 -2.30 4.86 -7.74
N TYR A 128 -1.48 3.87 -8.12
CA TYR A 128 -1.06 2.77 -7.24
C TYR A 128 0.26 3.07 -6.55
N TYR A 129 0.41 2.60 -5.31
CA TYR A 129 1.61 2.82 -4.52
C TYR A 129 2.41 1.51 -4.37
N PRO A 130 3.74 1.49 -4.57
CA PRO A 130 4.56 0.30 -4.32
C PRO A 130 4.52 -0.13 -2.85
N THR A 131 4.34 -1.42 -2.57
CA THR A 131 4.42 -1.95 -1.18
C THR A 131 5.86 -2.02 -0.70
N ILE A 132 6.78 -2.42 -1.59
CA ILE A 132 8.21 -2.41 -1.31
C ILE A 132 8.67 -0.97 -1.48
N ALA A 133 9.28 -0.41 -0.43
CA ALA A 133 9.90 0.91 -0.43
C ALA A 133 10.84 1.07 -1.63
N SER A 134 10.31 1.57 -2.74
CA SER A 134 11.04 1.80 -3.96
C SER A 134 11.26 3.30 -4.10
N HIS A 135 12.51 3.66 -4.38
CA HIS A 135 13.01 5.01 -4.60
C HIS A 135 12.29 5.70 -5.79
N LEU A 136 11.03 6.06 -5.63
CA LEU A 136 10.31 6.93 -6.56
C LEU A 136 10.04 8.26 -5.85
N GLY A 137 10.88 9.26 -6.12
CA GLY A 137 10.64 10.64 -5.69
C GLY A 137 11.31 11.10 -4.39
N GLY A 138 12.10 10.25 -3.73
CA GLY A 138 13.06 10.69 -2.71
C GLY A 138 12.56 10.67 -1.26
N GLN A 139 11.50 9.91 -0.94
CA GLN A 139 11.07 9.71 0.44
C GLN A 139 10.60 8.30 0.69
N TYR A 140 10.97 7.80 1.88
CA TYR A 140 10.62 6.49 2.39
C TYR A 140 9.32 6.61 3.15
N VAL A 141 8.27 5.92 2.71
CA VAL A 141 7.18 5.54 3.59
C VAL A 141 7.15 4.03 3.56
N ASP A 142 7.72 3.43 4.59
CA ASP A 142 7.63 1.99 4.83
C ASP A 142 6.30 1.75 5.52
N PHE A 143 5.39 1.07 4.85
CA PHE A 143 4.08 0.74 5.39
C PHE A 143 4.15 -0.68 5.93
N ASP A 144 3.91 -0.83 7.23
CA ASP A 144 3.71 -2.15 7.81
C ASP A 144 2.34 -2.66 7.35
N ILE A 145 2.35 -3.46 6.28
CA ILE A 145 1.16 -4.03 5.66
C ILE A 145 0.97 -5.43 6.23
N THR A 146 -0.18 -5.67 6.85
CA THR A 146 -0.59 -7.03 7.18
C THR A 146 -1.61 -7.53 6.17
N THR A 147 -1.35 -8.70 5.58
CA THR A 147 -2.22 -9.32 4.56
C THR A 147 -3.47 -9.97 5.16
N SER A 148 -4.53 -10.05 4.36
CA SER A 148 -5.85 -10.61 4.70
C SER A 148 -6.54 -11.18 3.45
N HIS A 149 -7.61 -11.96 3.66
CA HIS A 149 -8.48 -12.40 2.57
C HIS A 149 -9.38 -11.25 2.09
N CYS A 150 -9.63 -11.21 0.79
CA CYS A 150 -10.60 -10.30 0.18
C CYS A 150 -12.03 -10.87 0.23
N PRO A 151 -13.07 -10.02 0.30
CA PRO A 151 -13.00 -8.58 0.56
C PRO A 151 -12.68 -8.32 2.04
N ILE A 152 -12.02 -7.19 2.32
CA ILE A 152 -11.78 -6.76 3.70
C ILE A 152 -13.13 -6.58 4.39
N SER A 153 -13.44 -7.44 5.36
CA SER A 153 -14.62 -7.21 6.18
C SER A 153 -14.29 -6.18 7.26
N GLY A 154 -15.18 -5.20 7.46
CA GLY A 154 -14.99 -4.21 8.52
C GLY A 154 -14.74 -4.83 9.91
N ASN A 155 -15.26 -6.04 10.15
CA ASN A 155 -15.02 -6.78 11.39
C ASN A 155 -13.56 -7.26 11.56
N GLU A 156 -12.85 -7.60 10.48
CA GLU A 156 -11.43 -8.01 10.57
C GLU A 156 -10.55 -6.82 10.93
N VAL A 157 -10.83 -5.65 10.35
CA VAL A 157 -10.10 -4.40 10.65
C VAL A 157 -10.46 -3.87 12.04
N LEU A 158 -11.69 -4.07 12.53
CA LEU A 158 -12.08 -3.62 13.86
C LEU A 158 -11.40 -4.39 15.00
N ASN A 159 -11.01 -5.64 14.77
CA ASN A 159 -10.41 -6.53 15.78
C ASN A 159 -8.87 -6.53 15.80
N GLN A 160 -8.24 -5.80 14.87
CA GLN A 160 -6.82 -5.42 14.93
C GLN A 160 -6.68 -4.11 15.72
#